data_AF-A0A3E2HFK0-F1
#
_entry.id   AF-A0A3E2HFK0-F1
#
_cell.length_a   1.000
_cell.length_b   1.000
_cell.length_c   1.000
_cell.angle_alpha   90.00
_cell.angle_beta   90.00
_cell.angle_gamma   90.00
#
_symmetry.space_group_name_H-M   'P 1'
#
loop_
_entity.id
_entity.type
_entity.pdbx_description
1 polymer ?
#
loop_
_entity_poly.entity_id
_entity_poly.type
_entity_poly.pdbx_seq_one_letter_code
_entity_poly.pdbx_strand_id
1 'polypeptide(L)'
;MEQDPKTIQFSPAIPLPIVFDVEERVKKLYSYLDPKERNYQPIKQHHNIQAAIKLYEEGKIDGSNPVFIMDGKLSSWEEVIQKRHQAWTEGTFKQ
;
A
#
# COMPACT_ATOMS: atom_id res chain seq x y z
N MET A 1 -17.47 55.04 -12.20
CA MET A 1 -18.10 53.99 -11.38
C MET A 1 -17.00 53.03 -10.98
N GLU A 2 -16.45 53.27 -9.79
CA GLU A 2 -15.46 52.43 -9.13
C GLU A 2 -16.07 51.06 -8.89
N GLN A 3 -15.40 50.00 -9.35
CA GLN A 3 -15.80 48.65 -8.99
C GLN A 3 -15.27 48.37 -7.58
N ASP A 4 -16.17 48.29 -6.61
CA ASP A 4 -15.87 47.76 -5.29
C ASP A 4 -15.21 46.38 -5.44
N PRO A 5 -14.01 46.16 -4.87
CA PRO A 5 -13.34 44.88 -4.97
C PRO A 5 -14.10 43.89 -4.09
N LYS A 6 -15.11 43.23 -4.66
CA LYS A 6 -15.74 42.06 -4.04
C LYS A 6 -14.62 41.13 -3.60
N THR A 7 -14.42 41.06 -2.30
CA THR A 7 -13.43 40.23 -1.65
C THR A 7 -13.67 38.79 -2.09
N ILE A 8 -12.88 38.30 -3.05
CA ILE A 8 -12.95 36.91 -3.48
C ILE A 8 -12.44 36.09 -2.30
N GLN A 9 -13.35 35.52 -1.51
CA GLN A 9 -12.98 34.56 -0.48
C GLN A 9 -12.58 33.26 -1.17
N PHE A 10 -11.28 33.07 -1.33
CA PHE A 10 -10.72 31.77 -1.65
C PHE A 10 -10.84 30.87 -0.42
N SER A 11 -11.77 29.93 -0.43
CA SER A 11 -11.72 28.80 0.50
C SER A 11 -10.62 27.84 0.01
N PRO A 12 -9.64 27.47 0.86
CA PRO A 12 -8.63 26.50 0.46
C PRO A 12 -9.32 25.18 0.09
N ALA A 13 -8.95 24.60 -1.06
CA ALA A 13 -9.35 23.26 -1.39
C ALA A 13 -8.68 22.30 -0.38
N ILE A 14 -9.47 21.77 0.56
CA ILE A 14 -8.98 20.74 1.47
C ILE A 14 -8.90 19.44 0.66
N PRO A 15 -7.70 18.84 0.48
CA PRO A 15 -7.61 17.55 -0.18
C PRO A 15 -8.40 16.53 0.64
N LEU A 16 -9.30 15.79 -0.02
CA LEU A 16 -9.99 14.67 0.60
C LEU A 16 -8.94 13.63 1.01
N PRO A 17 -9.04 13.03 2.22
CA PRO A 17 -8.13 11.98 2.61
C PRO A 17 -8.27 10.81 1.63
N ILE A 18 -7.16 10.39 1.03
CA ILE A 18 -7.11 9.18 0.20
C ILE A 18 -7.31 8.01 1.15
N VAL A 19 -8.49 7.40 1.12
CA VAL A 19 -8.79 6.19 1.89
C VAL A 19 -8.18 5.01 1.14
N PHE A 20 -7.37 4.20 1.83
CA PHE A 20 -6.81 2.98 1.26
C PHE A 20 -7.91 1.91 1.14
N ASP A 21 -8.16 1.43 -0.07
CA ASP A 21 -9.12 0.35 -0.30
C ASP A 21 -8.45 -1.02 -0.06
N VAL A 22 -8.70 -1.59 1.12
CA VAL A 22 -8.17 -2.89 1.52
C VAL A 22 -8.71 -4.02 0.63
N GLU A 23 -9.99 -3.98 0.25
CA GLU A 23 -10.60 -5.03 -0.55
C GLU A 23 -10.03 -5.05 -1.97
N GLU A 24 -9.90 -3.88 -2.60
CA GLU A 24 -9.27 -3.74 -3.90
C GLU A 24 -7.80 -4.21 -3.84
N ARG A 25 -7.08 -3.86 -2.76
CA ARG A 25 -5.70 -4.29 -2.59
C ARG A 25 -5.58 -5.81 -2.47
N VAL A 26 -6.41 -6.45 -1.65
CA VAL A 26 -6.41 -7.91 -1.47
C VAL A 26 -6.71 -8.61 -2.79
N LYS A 27 -7.70 -8.13 -3.55
CA LYS A 27 -7.98 -8.64 -4.90
C LYS A 27 -6.78 -8.54 -5.83
N LYS A 28 -6.06 -7.41 -5.79
CA LYS A 28 -4.82 -7.23 -6.55
C LYS A 28 -3.72 -8.19 -6.09
N LEU A 29 -3.60 -8.48 -4.80
CA LEU A 29 -2.64 -9.47 -4.29
C LEU A 29 -2.96 -10.89 -4.77
N TYR A 30 -4.23 -11.28 -4.84
CA TYR A 30 -4.61 -12.55 -5.44
C TYR A 30 -4.24 -12.61 -6.94
N SER A 31 -4.38 -11.51 -7.68
CA SER A 31 -3.97 -11.47 -9.10
C SER A 31 -2.47 -11.71 -9.28
N TYR A 32 -1.64 -11.37 -8.30
CA TYR A 32 -0.20 -11.63 -8.34
C TYR A 32 0.16 -13.10 -8.15
N LEU A 33 -0.78 -13.93 -7.69
CA LEU A 33 -0.61 -15.37 -7.51
C LEU A 33 -1.16 -16.19 -8.69
N ASP A 34 -1.89 -15.57 -9.63
CA ASP A 34 -2.45 -16.27 -10.79
C ASP A 34 -1.49 -16.21 -11.99
N PRO A 35 -0.97 -17.36 -12.50
CA PRO A 35 -0.06 -17.39 -13.64
C PRO A 35 -0.68 -16.89 -14.96
N LYS A 36 -2.00 -16.73 -15.03
CA LYS A 36 -2.69 -16.16 -16.20
C LYS A 36 -2.70 -14.64 -16.21
N GLU A 37 -2.45 -14.02 -15.06
CA GLU A 37 -2.47 -12.57 -14.90
C GLU A 37 -1.13 -11.96 -15.31
N ARG A 38 -1.19 -10.79 -15.98
CA ARG A 38 0.02 -10.10 -16.47
C ARG A 38 1.01 -9.77 -15.35
N ASN A 39 0.49 -9.56 -14.14
CA ASN A 39 1.28 -9.12 -12.98
C ASN A 39 1.68 -10.29 -12.06
N TYR A 40 1.60 -11.53 -12.55
CA TYR A 40 2.02 -12.72 -11.84
C TYR A 40 3.44 -12.55 -11.28
N GLN A 41 3.58 -12.79 -9.98
CA GLN A 41 4.84 -12.63 -9.28
C GLN A 41 5.62 -13.95 -9.25
N PRO A 42 6.97 -13.89 -9.16
CA PRO A 42 7.79 -15.09 -9.04
C PRO A 42 7.37 -15.95 -7.85
N ILE A 43 7.45 -17.28 -7.99
CA ILE A 43 7.07 -18.26 -6.96
C ILE A 43 7.73 -17.96 -5.60
N LYS A 44 8.96 -17.43 -5.61
CA LYS A 44 9.67 -17.03 -4.39
C LYS A 44 8.93 -15.98 -3.54
N GLN A 45 8.10 -15.13 -4.16
CA GLN A 45 7.32 -14.10 -3.46
C GLN A 45 5.93 -14.56 -3.05
N HIS A 46 5.45 -15.71 -3.55
CA HIS A 46 4.09 -16.19 -3.27
C HIS A 46 3.83 -16.32 -1.78
N HIS A 47 4.81 -16.84 -1.04
CA HIS A 47 4.69 -16.99 0.41
C HIS A 47 4.52 -15.64 1.13
N ASN A 48 5.24 -14.60 0.69
CA ASN A 48 5.13 -13.26 1.27
C ASN A 48 3.80 -12.58 0.88
N ILE A 49 3.34 -12.76 -0.36
CA ILE A 49 2.07 -12.21 -0.85
C ILE A 49 0.89 -12.87 -0.12
N GLN A 50 0.91 -14.19 0.07
CA GLN A 50 -0.09 -14.91 0.87
C GLN A 50 -0.11 -14.42 2.32
N ALA A 51 1.05 -14.16 2.91
CA ALA A 51 1.13 -13.56 4.23
C ALA A 51 0.55 -12.13 4.25
N ALA A 52 0.81 -11.32 3.22
CA ALA A 52 0.23 -9.98 3.10
C ALA A 52 -1.30 -10.01 3.06
N ILE A 53 -1.88 -10.90 2.24
CA ILE A 53 -3.34 -11.12 2.18
C ILE A 53 -3.88 -11.46 3.56
N LYS A 54 -3.29 -12.44 4.24
CA LYS A 54 -3.72 -12.85 5.58
C LYS A 54 -3.63 -11.71 6.59
N LEU A 55 -2.58 -10.88 6.53
CA LEU A 55 -2.43 -9.73 7.43
C LEU A 55 -3.53 -8.67 7.19
N TYR A 56 -3.97 -8.47 5.96
CA TYR A 56 -5.11 -7.60 5.64
C TYR A 56 -6.44 -8.20 6.12
N GLU A 57 -6.68 -9.48 5.86
CA GLU A 57 -7.90 -10.19 6.29
C GLU A 57 -8.04 -10.23 7.83
N GLU A 58 -6.92 -10.36 8.53
CA GLU A 58 -6.86 -10.29 10.00
C GLU A 58 -6.94 -8.85 10.55
N GLY A 59 -6.94 -7.83 9.69
CA GLY A 59 -6.95 -6.42 10.08
C GLY A 59 -5.67 -5.96 10.78
N LYS A 60 -4.57 -6.70 10.65
CA LYS A 60 -3.26 -6.37 11.26
C LYS A 60 -2.52 -5.27 10.49
N ILE A 61 -2.83 -5.13 9.21
CA ILE A 61 -2.34 -4.05 8.36
C ILE A 61 -3.52 -3.45 7.61
N ASP A 62 -3.44 -2.15 7.37
CA ASP A 62 -4.51 -1.34 6.73
C ASP A 62 -3.99 -0.57 5.51
N GLY A 63 -2.70 -0.73 5.16
CA GLY A 63 -2.04 0.00 4.08
C GLY A 63 -1.64 1.44 4.43
N SER A 64 -1.94 1.91 5.65
CA SER A 64 -1.62 3.28 6.08
C SER A 64 -0.13 3.48 6.34
N ASN A 65 0.55 2.46 6.85
CA ASN A 65 1.97 2.50 7.19
C ASN A 65 2.77 1.48 6.37
N PRO A 66 4.05 1.76 6.07
CA PRO A 66 4.89 0.82 5.36
C PRO A 66 5.13 -0.42 6.22
N VAL A 67 4.90 -1.59 5.63
CA VAL A 67 5.21 -2.87 6.26
C VAL A 67 6.05 -3.73 5.33
N PHE A 68 6.94 -4.52 5.92
CA PHE A 68 7.84 -5.40 5.20
C PHE A 68 7.53 -6.83 5.59
N ILE A 69 7.38 -7.70 4.59
CA ILE A 69 7.04 -9.10 4.79
C ILE A 69 8.13 -9.95 4.14
N MET A 70 8.77 -10.78 4.93
CA MET A 70 9.86 -11.63 4.51
C MET A 70 9.71 -13.02 5.12
N ASP A 71 9.90 -14.05 4.32
CA ASP A 71 9.67 -15.44 4.72
C ASP A 71 8.29 -15.64 5.38
N GLY A 72 7.26 -14.95 4.84
CA GLY A 72 5.87 -15.01 5.30
C GLY A 72 5.58 -14.32 6.63
N LYS A 73 6.50 -13.50 7.15
CA LYS A 73 6.37 -12.82 8.45
C LYS A 73 6.65 -11.33 8.31
N LEU A 74 6.07 -10.54 9.21
CA LEU A 74 6.47 -9.14 9.37
C LEU A 74 7.94 -9.06 9.79
N SER A 75 8.69 -8.22 9.10
CA SER A 75 10.11 -7.97 9.33
C SER A 75 10.37 -6.49 9.53
N SER A 76 11.50 -6.17 10.18
CA SER A 76 11.95 -4.78 10.31
C SER A 76 12.67 -4.31 9.04
N TRP A 77 12.79 -2.99 8.89
CA TRP A 77 13.55 -2.40 7.79
C TRP A 77 15.03 -2.81 7.78
N GLU A 78 15.64 -2.92 8.97
CA GLU A 78 17.04 -3.33 9.13
C GLU A 78 17.27 -4.75 8.62
N GLU A 79 16.37 -5.68 8.95
CA GLU A 79 16.44 -7.07 8.47
C GLU A 79 16.36 -7.15 6.94
N VAL A 80 15.49 -6.34 6.35
CA VAL A 80 15.27 -6.29 4.89
C VAL A 80 16.50 -5.79 4.15
N ILE A 81 17.16 -4.74 4.68
CA ILE A 81 18.40 -4.21 4.11
C ILE A 81 19.50 -5.28 4.15
N GLN A 82 19.66 -5.95 5.29
CA GLN A 82 20.71 -6.97 5.45
C GLN A 82 20.51 -8.17 4.51
N LYS A 83 19.26 -8.57 4.26
CA LYS A 83 18.94 -9.72 3.40
C LYS A 83 18.74 -9.38 1.91
N ARG A 84 19.22 -8.22 1.45
CA ARG A 84 19.19 -7.79 0.04
C ARG A 84 17.79 -7.80 -0.59
N HIS A 85 16.78 -7.28 0.11
CA HIS A 85 15.49 -6.90 -0.48
C HIS A 85 14.62 -8.05 -1.05
N GLN A 86 14.68 -9.25 -0.48
CA GLN A 86 13.71 -10.32 -0.83
C GLN A 86 12.32 -10.13 -0.19
N ALA A 87 12.10 -9.01 0.47
CA ALA A 87 10.84 -8.72 1.14
C ALA A 87 9.77 -8.22 0.17
N TRP A 88 8.52 -8.55 0.48
CA TRP A 88 7.35 -7.91 -0.06
C TRP A 88 7.02 -6.66 0.76
N THR A 89 6.67 -5.56 0.09
CA THR A 89 6.35 -4.29 0.73
C THR A 89 4.90 -3.92 0.52
N GLU A 90 4.25 -3.48 1.60
CA GLU A 90 2.89 -2.95 1.56
C GLU A 90 2.84 -1.58 2.23
N GLY A 91 1.74 -0.88 1.97
CA GLY A 91 1.41 0.40 2.58
C GLY A 91 2.14 1.59 1.99
N THR A 92 1.82 2.76 2.52
CA THR A 92 2.26 4.04 1.98
C THR A 92 3.59 4.48 2.61
N PHE A 93 4.62 4.64 1.79
CA PHE A 93 5.83 5.33 2.22
C PHE A 93 5.56 6.83 2.23
N LYS A 94 5.62 7.45 3.41
CA LYS A 94 5.55 8.92 3.53
C LYS A 94 6.80 9.49 2.87
N GLN A 95 6.60 10.28 1.83
CA GLN A 95 7.65 11.04 1.13
C GLN A 95 8.04 12.28 1.93
#